data_AF-A0A6V7VIJ5-F1
#
_entry.id   AF-A0A6V7VIJ5-F1
#
_cell.length_a   1.000
_cell.length_b   1.000
_cell.length_c   1.000
_cell.angle_alpha   90.00
_cell.angle_beta   90.00
_cell.angle_gamma   90.00
#
_symmetry.space_group_name_H-M   'P 1'
#
loop_
_entity.id
_entity.type
_entity.pdbx_description
1 polymer ?
#
loop_
_entity_poly.entity_id
_entity_poly.type
_entity_poly.pdbx_seq_one_letter_code
_entity_poly.pdbx_strand_id
1 'polypeptide(L)'
;MFLTRGCGECSNKDKTECLNCNEVYCNTEQKVHKHCWADNNKKCKTPFNSPCYTLRTSTNEVKKGCGKCPFHTCEECNGHLCNNQTTFPFYCFGFMGSYKKCNKSDCFIAKIEEKNGDEKIDQFHYDCGKCPSGILNLSPYIKTKDLTLQNKIKKINMSNVQCAQCNNKPACNADSFFESQLFCWEKGSNHWTATKGKRVCKKGFCFVGINKKEKGLIQGCGKCKDRQNLTKCSNCSRPLCNTEAALPPPIKCHFLDDNLQPYIKINKTCHHVYDSCYIARDVLGELNTIVGNVL
;
A
#
# COMPACT_ATOMS: atom_id res chain seq x y z
N MET A 1 44.45 14.28 -1.38
CA MET A 1 45.62 14.10 -2.24
C MET A 1 45.32 14.88 -3.51
N PHE A 2 46.15 15.86 -3.83
CA PHE A 2 45.98 16.67 -5.04
C PHE A 2 46.76 16.00 -6.18
N LEU A 3 46.24 16.05 -7.40
CA LEU A 3 46.99 15.62 -8.57
C LEU A 3 48.19 16.55 -8.74
N THR A 4 49.41 15.99 -8.70
CA THR A 4 50.64 16.74 -8.95
C THR A 4 51.20 16.38 -10.33
N ARG A 5 51.64 17.39 -11.08
CA ARG A 5 52.32 17.22 -12.37
C ARG A 5 53.70 17.84 -12.26
N GLY A 6 54.72 17.18 -12.81
CA GLY A 6 56.10 17.65 -12.74
C GLY A 6 57.05 16.79 -13.56
N CYS A 7 58.33 17.13 -13.51
CA CYS A 7 59.42 16.37 -14.10
C CYS A 7 60.01 15.40 -13.08
N GLY A 8 60.54 14.26 -13.54
CA GLY A 8 61.16 13.23 -12.70
C GLY A 8 60.43 11.89 -12.76
N GLU A 9 60.84 10.96 -11.92
CA GLU A 9 60.21 9.63 -11.83
C GLU A 9 59.15 9.57 -10.73
N CYS A 10 58.07 8.85 -11.04
CA CYS A 10 57.06 8.45 -10.08
C CYS A 10 57.65 7.75 -8.85
N SER A 11 57.44 8.33 -7.67
CA SER A 11 57.80 7.70 -6.40
C SER A 11 56.89 6.53 -6.04
N ASN A 12 55.67 6.50 -6.59
CA ASN A 12 54.71 5.42 -6.41
C ASN A 12 54.83 4.40 -7.56
N LYS A 13 55.03 3.12 -7.23
CA LYS A 13 55.11 2.01 -8.21
C LYS A 13 53.75 1.62 -8.80
N ASP A 14 52.65 2.08 -8.20
CA ASP A 14 51.31 1.84 -8.72
C ASP A 14 51.05 2.71 -9.96
N LYS A 15 51.12 2.06 -11.12
CA LYS A 15 50.91 2.68 -12.44
C LYS A 15 49.50 3.28 -12.61
N THR A 16 48.54 2.89 -11.77
CA THR A 16 47.20 3.49 -11.77
C THR A 16 47.17 4.86 -11.07
N GLU A 17 48.16 5.19 -10.25
CA GLU A 17 48.23 6.46 -9.52
C GLU A 17 49.37 7.35 -9.98
N CYS A 18 50.41 6.77 -10.57
CA CYS A 18 51.53 7.52 -11.09
C CYS A 18 52.07 6.88 -12.36
N LEU A 19 52.20 7.68 -13.41
CA LEU A 19 52.66 7.23 -14.72
C LEU A 19 53.77 8.15 -15.24
N ASN A 20 54.92 7.56 -15.56
CA ASN A 20 56.00 8.24 -16.28
C ASN A 20 55.67 8.22 -17.78
N CYS A 21 55.96 9.32 -18.48
CA CYS A 21 55.84 9.40 -19.93
C CYS A 21 56.92 10.33 -20.49
N ASN A 22 57.29 10.14 -21.76
CA ASN A 22 58.44 10.78 -22.40
C ASN A 22 58.08 11.66 -23.62
N GLU A 23 56.79 11.70 -24.00
CA GLU A 23 56.30 12.56 -25.07
C GLU A 23 56.05 14.00 -24.56
N VAL A 24 56.05 14.97 -25.47
CA VAL A 24 55.76 16.38 -25.13
C VAL A 24 54.31 16.51 -24.63
N TYR A 25 54.09 17.17 -23.50
CA TYR A 25 52.78 17.35 -22.84
C TYR A 25 52.02 16.05 -22.53
N CYS A 26 52.73 14.95 -22.29
CA CYS A 26 52.13 13.62 -22.10
C CYS A 26 51.49 13.40 -20.72
N ASN A 27 51.69 14.29 -19.75
CA ASN A 27 51.31 14.14 -18.34
C ASN A 27 49.86 14.60 -18.06
N THR A 28 48.90 14.01 -18.78
CA THR A 28 47.46 14.30 -18.64
C THR A 28 46.82 13.47 -17.53
N GLU A 29 45.86 14.07 -16.80
CA GLU A 29 45.19 13.42 -15.66
C GLU A 29 44.41 12.17 -16.04
N GLN A 30 43.92 12.11 -17.28
CA GLN A 30 43.14 10.97 -17.79
C GLN A 30 43.92 9.65 -17.82
N LYS A 31 45.26 9.70 -17.75
CA LYS A 31 46.14 8.53 -17.75
C LYS A 31 46.21 7.80 -16.40
N VAL A 32 45.72 8.41 -15.33
CA VAL A 32 45.67 7.81 -14.00
C VAL A 32 44.23 7.59 -13.54
N HIS A 33 44.06 6.69 -12.58
CA HIS A 33 42.77 6.44 -11.96
C HIS A 33 42.41 7.57 -11.01
N LYS A 34 41.11 7.86 -10.92
CA LYS A 34 40.56 8.68 -9.84
C LYS A 34 40.13 7.79 -8.68
N HIS A 35 39.97 8.39 -7.51
CA HIS A 35 39.46 7.71 -6.33
C HIS A 35 37.98 8.02 -6.12
N CYS A 36 37.25 7.04 -5.61
CA CYS A 36 35.90 7.20 -5.07
C CYS A 36 35.88 6.78 -3.61
N TRP A 37 34.92 7.28 -2.85
CA TRP A 37 34.62 6.72 -1.54
C TRP A 37 34.04 5.32 -1.70
N ALA A 38 34.47 4.43 -0.83
CA ALA A 38 33.91 3.12 -0.60
C ALA A 38 33.45 3.03 0.87
N ASP A 39 32.73 1.97 1.22
CA ASP A 39 32.23 1.77 2.58
C ASP A 39 33.37 1.75 3.63
N ASN A 40 33.03 2.08 4.88
CA ASN A 40 33.98 2.12 6.02
C ASN A 40 35.15 3.10 5.83
N ASN A 41 34.88 4.27 5.24
CA ASN A 41 35.88 5.31 4.94
C ASN A 41 37.04 4.83 4.06
N LYS A 42 36.87 3.69 3.37
CA LYS A 42 37.84 3.20 2.39
C LYS A 42 37.71 3.99 1.09
N LYS A 43 38.73 3.87 0.25
CA LYS A 43 38.73 4.42 -1.10
C LYS A 43 38.91 3.28 -2.09
N CYS A 44 38.26 3.39 -3.23
CA CYS A 44 38.48 2.51 -4.38
C CYS A 44 39.04 3.33 -5.55
N LYS A 45 39.75 2.67 -6.46
CA LYS A 45 40.33 3.27 -7.67
C LYS A 45 39.46 2.91 -8.87
N THR A 46 39.22 3.85 -9.76
CA THR A 46 38.46 3.64 -10.99
C THR A 46 39.10 4.43 -12.13
N PRO A 47 39.02 3.96 -13.41
CA PRO A 47 39.50 4.73 -14.55
C PRO A 47 38.98 6.17 -14.53
N PHE A 48 39.75 7.15 -15.01
CA PHE A 48 39.40 8.57 -14.92
C PHE A 48 37.97 8.89 -15.41
N ASN A 49 37.58 8.29 -16.54
CA ASN A 49 36.26 8.48 -17.16
C ASN A 49 35.15 7.59 -16.57
N SER A 50 35.48 6.68 -15.66
CA SER A 50 34.50 5.80 -15.01
C SER A 50 33.91 6.48 -13.78
N PRO A 51 32.59 6.45 -13.54
CA PRO A 51 31.98 7.19 -12.44
C PRO A 51 32.33 6.61 -11.05
N CYS A 52 32.01 7.39 -10.02
CA CYS A 52 31.78 6.92 -8.67
C CYS A 52 30.29 6.78 -8.44
N TYR A 53 29.84 5.89 -7.54
CA TYR A 53 28.42 5.76 -7.23
C TYR A 53 28.11 5.85 -5.74
N THR A 54 26.85 6.22 -5.45
CA THR A 54 26.19 6.04 -4.15
C THR A 54 24.86 5.35 -4.38
N LEU A 55 24.48 4.37 -3.56
CA LEU A 55 23.22 3.64 -3.71
C LEU A 55 22.51 3.39 -2.38
N ARG A 56 21.18 3.18 -2.45
CA ARG A 56 20.38 2.58 -1.36
C ARG A 56 20.29 1.07 -1.59
N THR A 57 20.66 0.30 -0.57
CA THR A 57 20.48 -1.16 -0.56
C THR A 57 19.01 -1.52 -0.35
N SER A 58 18.69 -2.82 -0.46
CA SER A 58 17.35 -3.35 -0.15
C SER A 58 16.90 -3.11 1.30
N THR A 59 17.81 -2.82 2.22
CA THR A 59 17.55 -2.47 3.63
C THR A 59 17.60 -0.96 3.88
N ASN A 60 17.62 -0.15 2.81
CA ASN A 60 17.83 1.30 2.85
C ASN A 60 19.19 1.75 3.42
N GLU A 61 20.20 0.90 3.52
CA GLU A 61 21.56 1.36 3.85
C GLU A 61 22.15 2.14 2.67
N VAL A 62 23.02 3.11 2.97
CA VAL A 62 23.76 3.84 1.93
C VAL A 62 25.10 3.15 1.71
N LYS A 63 25.36 2.73 0.48
CA LYS A 63 26.65 2.17 0.07
C LYS A 63 27.30 3.02 -1.01
N LYS A 64 28.62 3.00 -1.03
CA LYS A 64 29.45 3.79 -1.95
C LYS A 64 30.43 2.89 -2.69
N GLY A 65 30.76 3.25 -3.91
CA GLY A 65 31.75 2.49 -4.66
C GLY A 65 32.20 3.14 -5.96
N CYS A 66 32.93 2.35 -6.72
CA CYS A 66 33.55 2.71 -8.00
C CYS A 66 32.81 2.07 -9.16
N GLY A 67 32.79 2.78 -10.28
CA GLY A 67 32.14 2.32 -11.51
C GLY A 67 30.70 2.81 -11.63
N LYS A 68 29.99 2.19 -12.57
CA LYS A 68 28.60 2.50 -12.87
C LYS A 68 27.67 2.00 -11.78
N CYS A 69 26.49 2.61 -11.70
CA CYS A 69 25.44 2.21 -10.79
C CYS A 69 25.00 0.77 -11.04
N PRO A 70 24.98 -0.09 -10.01
CA PRO A 70 24.55 -1.49 -10.17
C PRO A 70 23.02 -1.65 -10.17
N PHE A 71 22.27 -0.66 -9.67
CA PHE A 71 20.80 -0.70 -9.54
C PHE A 71 20.17 0.68 -9.81
N HIS A 72 18.85 0.74 -9.97
CA HIS A 72 18.12 2.00 -10.21
C HIS A 72 18.05 2.94 -9.00
N THR A 73 18.30 2.44 -7.79
CA THR A 73 18.30 3.22 -6.53
C THR A 73 19.69 3.81 -6.23
N CYS A 74 20.31 4.37 -7.27
CA CYS A 74 21.71 4.76 -7.28
C CYS A 74 21.93 6.06 -8.06
N GLU A 75 22.97 6.80 -7.70
CA GLU A 75 23.43 7.98 -8.41
C GLU A 75 24.93 7.90 -8.70
N GLU A 76 25.29 8.36 -9.89
CA GLU A 76 26.67 8.44 -10.37
C GLU A 76 27.19 9.87 -10.29
N CYS A 77 28.51 10.02 -10.11
CA CYS A 77 29.20 11.29 -10.23
C CYS A 77 30.60 11.09 -10.82
N ASN A 78 31.11 12.11 -11.53
CA ASN A 78 32.33 11.97 -12.35
C ASN A 78 33.60 12.60 -11.77
N GLY A 79 33.54 13.20 -10.58
CA GLY A 79 34.70 13.82 -9.93
C GLY A 79 35.51 12.86 -9.02
N HIS A 80 36.71 13.28 -8.65
CA HIS A 80 37.49 12.62 -7.60
C HIS A 80 36.77 12.74 -6.25
N LEU A 81 36.53 11.61 -5.58
CA LEU A 81 35.85 11.51 -4.28
C LEU A 81 34.48 12.21 -4.24
N CYS A 82 33.81 12.33 -5.39
CA CYS A 82 32.57 13.09 -5.54
C CYS A 82 31.37 12.46 -4.81
N ASN A 83 31.40 11.17 -4.52
CA ASN A 83 30.33 10.44 -3.82
C ASN A 83 30.41 10.63 -2.29
N ASN A 84 30.71 11.85 -1.83
CA ASN A 84 30.92 12.18 -0.42
C ASN A 84 29.63 12.57 0.33
N GLN A 85 28.48 12.56 -0.35
CA GLN A 85 27.21 12.96 0.24
C GLN A 85 26.89 12.23 1.56
N THR A 86 26.41 13.01 2.53
CA THR A 86 26.01 12.58 3.88
C THR A 86 24.52 12.24 3.94
N THR A 87 23.71 12.92 3.15
CA THR A 87 22.30 12.64 2.93
C THR A 87 22.10 12.10 1.53
N PHE A 88 21.50 10.91 1.42
CA PHE A 88 21.17 10.28 0.14
C PHE A 88 19.66 10.04 0.08
N PRO A 89 18.96 10.26 -1.05
CA PRO A 89 17.51 10.07 -1.14
C PRO A 89 17.10 8.63 -0.81
N PHE A 90 15.85 8.49 -0.40
CA PHE A 90 15.12 7.23 -0.44
C PHE A 90 14.44 7.08 -1.79
N TYR A 91 13.96 5.89 -2.10
CA TYR A 91 13.31 5.62 -3.37
C TYR A 91 11.99 4.89 -3.12
N CYS A 92 10.94 5.37 -3.79
CA CYS A 92 9.63 4.72 -3.87
C CYS A 92 9.28 4.48 -5.33
N PHE A 93 8.32 3.60 -5.63
CA PHE A 93 7.65 3.68 -6.93
C PHE A 93 6.82 4.95 -7.01
N GLY A 94 6.86 5.58 -8.18
CA GLY A 94 6.09 6.77 -8.56
C GLY A 94 5.25 6.49 -9.79
N PHE A 95 5.05 7.52 -10.63
CA PHE A 95 4.23 7.42 -11.83
C PHE A 95 4.67 6.27 -12.75
N MET A 96 3.72 5.45 -13.19
CA MET A 96 3.95 4.27 -14.04
C MET A 96 5.00 3.29 -13.51
N GLY A 97 5.17 3.19 -12.18
CA GLY A 97 6.16 2.29 -11.59
C GLY A 97 7.61 2.76 -11.73
N SER A 98 7.84 4.03 -12.09
CA SER A 98 9.19 4.62 -12.11
C SER A 98 9.76 4.78 -10.70
N TYR A 99 11.10 4.76 -10.57
CA TYR A 99 11.75 5.06 -9.30
C TYR A 99 11.71 6.57 -9.03
N LYS A 100 11.02 6.97 -7.97
CA LYS A 100 10.92 8.36 -7.50
C LYS A 100 11.82 8.58 -6.30
N LYS A 101 12.62 9.65 -6.32
CA LYS A 101 13.45 10.08 -5.18
C LYS A 101 12.56 10.70 -4.10
N CYS A 102 12.82 10.35 -2.85
CA CYS A 102 12.04 10.75 -1.69
C CYS A 102 12.95 11.22 -0.56
N ASN A 103 12.47 12.20 0.22
CA ASN A 103 13.20 12.71 1.40
C ASN A 103 13.08 11.78 2.61
N LYS A 104 12.09 10.89 2.62
CA LYS A 104 11.80 9.93 3.69
C LYS A 104 11.61 8.53 3.10
N SER A 105 11.79 7.50 3.92
CA SER A 105 11.66 6.09 3.54
C SER A 105 10.22 5.60 3.42
N ASP A 106 9.24 6.38 3.88
CA ASP A 106 7.83 6.01 3.76
C ASP A 106 7.44 6.07 2.28
N CYS A 107 6.76 5.03 1.80
CA CYS A 107 6.13 4.98 0.49
C CYS A 107 4.67 4.55 0.64
N PHE A 108 3.79 4.99 -0.27
CA PHE A 108 2.42 4.51 -0.31
C PHE A 108 2.01 4.07 -1.71
N ILE A 109 1.01 3.18 -1.73
CA ILE A 109 0.29 2.73 -2.92
C ILE A 109 -1.20 2.79 -2.62
N ALA A 110 -1.97 3.34 -3.56
CA ALA A 110 -3.41 3.50 -3.46
C ALA A 110 -4.10 2.96 -4.71
N LYS A 111 -5.23 2.28 -4.52
CA LYS A 111 -6.04 1.73 -5.62
C LYS A 111 -7.18 2.68 -5.96
N ILE A 112 -7.13 3.28 -7.14
CA ILE A 112 -8.13 4.23 -7.65
C ILE A 112 -9.14 3.46 -8.49
N GLU A 113 -10.37 3.36 -7.99
CA GLU A 113 -11.49 2.71 -8.66
C GLU A 113 -12.60 3.75 -8.90
N GLU A 114 -12.82 4.16 -10.15
CA GLU A 114 -13.88 5.09 -10.54
C GLU A 114 -14.64 4.58 -11.76
N LYS A 115 -15.94 4.87 -11.85
CA LYS A 115 -16.79 4.44 -12.98
C LYS A 115 -17.75 5.54 -13.40
N ASN A 116 -17.98 5.65 -14.70
CA ASN A 116 -19.06 6.42 -15.30
C ASN A 116 -19.58 5.72 -16.56
N GLY A 117 -20.85 5.30 -16.57
CA GLY A 117 -21.40 4.48 -17.66
C GLY A 117 -20.58 3.20 -17.87
N ASP A 118 -20.09 2.99 -19.08
CA ASP A 118 -19.25 1.85 -19.46
C ASP A 118 -17.75 2.08 -19.19
N GLU A 119 -17.33 3.33 -18.98
CA GLU A 119 -15.93 3.65 -18.71
C GLU A 119 -15.59 3.42 -17.22
N LYS A 120 -14.56 2.60 -16.97
CA LYS A 120 -14.05 2.28 -15.64
C LYS A 120 -12.55 2.57 -15.57
N ILE A 121 -12.14 3.27 -14.52
CA ILE A 121 -10.76 3.46 -14.11
C ILE A 121 -10.49 2.51 -12.95
N ASP A 122 -9.46 1.67 -13.08
CA ASP A 122 -8.97 0.77 -12.05
C ASP A 122 -7.44 0.75 -12.14
N GLN A 123 -6.77 1.58 -11.35
CA GLN A 123 -5.34 1.84 -11.47
C GLN A 123 -4.69 2.08 -10.11
N PHE A 124 -3.40 1.74 -10.00
CA PHE A 124 -2.60 2.07 -8.84
C PHE A 124 -1.94 3.45 -8.98
N HIS A 125 -1.93 4.18 -7.87
CA HIS A 125 -1.16 5.39 -7.70
C HIS A 125 -0.10 5.17 -6.62
N TYR A 126 1.13 5.56 -6.93
CA TYR A 126 2.31 5.37 -6.09
C TYR A 126 2.96 6.71 -5.79
N ASP A 127 3.37 6.93 -4.55
CA ASP A 127 4.17 8.11 -4.21
C ASP A 127 4.98 7.90 -2.92
N CYS A 128 5.88 8.85 -2.66
CA CYS A 128 6.56 9.06 -1.40
C CYS A 128 5.57 9.43 -0.28
N GLY A 129 5.89 9.00 0.93
CA GLY A 129 5.20 9.38 2.15
C GLY A 129 4.19 8.33 2.62
N LYS A 130 3.35 8.76 3.56
CA LYS A 130 2.28 7.95 4.14
C LYS A 130 1.00 8.11 3.34
N CYS A 131 0.06 7.19 3.55
CA CYS A 131 -1.27 7.30 2.94
C CYS A 131 -1.92 8.65 3.27
N PRO A 132 -2.21 9.49 2.26
CA PRO A 132 -2.76 10.81 2.48
C PRO A 132 -4.21 10.75 2.93
N SER A 133 -4.64 11.71 3.74
CA SER A 133 -6.03 11.87 4.17
C SER A 133 -6.75 13.03 3.46
N GLY A 134 -6.02 13.82 2.68
CA GLY A 134 -6.54 14.99 1.97
C GLY A 134 -7.00 14.71 0.54
N ILE A 135 -7.30 15.79 -0.17
CA ILE A 135 -7.62 15.77 -1.60
C ILE A 135 -6.31 15.66 -2.39
N LEU A 136 -6.24 14.71 -3.33
CA LEU A 136 -5.19 14.61 -4.33
C LEU A 136 -5.75 14.92 -5.72
N ASN A 137 -4.94 15.60 -6.53
CA ASN A 137 -5.21 15.80 -7.95
C ASN A 137 -4.44 14.77 -8.78
N LEU A 138 -5.17 13.81 -9.38
CA LEU A 138 -4.58 12.75 -10.20
C LEU A 138 -4.72 13.00 -11.71
N SER A 139 -5.23 14.15 -12.15
CA SER A 139 -5.35 14.49 -13.57
C SER A 139 -4.05 14.36 -14.38
N PRO A 140 -2.84 14.64 -13.82
CA PRO A 140 -1.59 14.43 -14.56
C PRO A 140 -1.29 12.95 -14.86
N TYR A 141 -1.86 12.03 -14.08
CA TYR A 141 -1.47 10.62 -14.07
C TYR A 141 -2.49 9.72 -14.78
N ILE A 142 -3.79 10.02 -14.65
CA ILE A 142 -4.85 9.20 -15.20
C ILE A 142 -5.48 9.92 -16.40
N LYS A 143 -5.36 9.32 -17.58
CA LYS A 143 -5.96 9.82 -18.82
C LYS A 143 -7.28 9.10 -19.09
N THR A 144 -8.35 9.87 -19.22
CA THR A 144 -9.70 9.42 -19.63
C THR A 144 -10.28 10.50 -20.55
N LYS A 145 -11.11 10.11 -21.51
CA LYS A 145 -11.80 11.08 -22.40
C LYS A 145 -13.13 11.55 -21.81
N ASP A 146 -13.65 10.83 -20.82
CA ASP A 146 -14.88 11.16 -20.12
C ASP A 146 -14.65 12.34 -19.16
N LEU A 147 -15.33 13.46 -19.41
CA LEU A 147 -15.19 14.69 -18.65
C LEU A 147 -15.66 14.54 -17.19
N THR A 148 -16.64 13.69 -16.94
CA THR A 148 -17.16 13.40 -15.59
C THR A 148 -16.11 12.65 -14.78
N LEU A 149 -15.49 11.62 -15.35
CA LEU A 149 -14.38 10.89 -14.74
C LEU A 149 -13.17 11.80 -14.55
N GLN A 150 -12.82 12.63 -15.53
CA GLN A 150 -11.75 13.64 -15.38
C GLN A 150 -11.98 14.54 -14.16
N ASN A 151 -13.21 15.03 -13.98
CA ASN A 151 -13.56 15.88 -12.84
C ASN A 151 -13.48 15.14 -11.51
N LYS A 152 -13.88 13.85 -11.47
CA LYS A 152 -13.73 13.00 -10.27
C LYS A 152 -12.26 12.78 -9.92
N ILE A 153 -11.40 12.43 -10.88
CA ILE A 153 -9.97 12.16 -10.63
C ILE A 153 -9.15 13.42 -10.28
N LYS A 154 -9.64 14.61 -10.67
CA LYS A 154 -9.00 15.89 -10.35
C LYS A 154 -9.06 16.23 -8.85
N LYS A 155 -10.05 15.70 -8.13
CA LYS A 155 -10.26 15.95 -6.70
C LYS A 155 -10.63 14.65 -5.96
N ILE A 156 -9.71 13.71 -5.92
CA ILE A 156 -9.93 12.46 -5.18
C ILE A 156 -9.68 12.70 -3.70
N ASN A 157 -10.68 12.39 -2.87
CA ASN A 157 -10.51 12.34 -1.42
C ASN A 157 -9.85 11.01 -1.03
N MET A 158 -8.57 11.05 -0.64
CA MET A 158 -7.79 9.86 -0.31
C MET A 158 -8.18 9.19 1.01
N SER A 159 -9.02 9.85 1.82
CA SER A 159 -9.68 9.20 2.95
C SER A 159 -10.69 8.13 2.50
N ASN A 160 -11.20 8.23 1.27
CA ASN A 160 -12.18 7.30 0.69
C ASN A 160 -11.57 6.25 -0.25
N VAL A 161 -10.24 6.21 -0.34
CA VAL A 161 -9.49 5.32 -1.23
C VAL A 161 -8.74 4.28 -0.42
N GLN A 162 -8.73 3.03 -0.89
CA GLN A 162 -7.88 2.00 -0.29
C GLN A 162 -6.41 2.37 -0.47
N CYS A 163 -5.70 2.50 0.63
CA CYS A 163 -4.30 2.86 0.61
C CYS A 163 -3.50 2.01 1.59
N ALA A 164 -2.34 1.57 1.14
CA ALA A 164 -1.33 0.87 1.92
C ALA A 164 -0.03 1.67 1.92
N GLN A 165 0.69 1.61 3.03
CA GLN A 165 1.99 2.27 3.19
C GLN A 165 3.02 1.26 3.70
N CYS A 166 4.26 1.43 3.24
CA CYS A 166 5.41 0.63 3.61
C CYS A 166 6.61 1.53 3.90
N ASN A 167 7.63 0.95 4.53
CA ASN A 167 8.88 1.61 4.82
C ASN A 167 10.03 0.59 4.77
N ASN A 168 11.24 1.05 5.09
CA ASN A 168 12.44 0.22 5.32
C ASN A 168 13.03 -0.49 4.10
N LYS A 169 12.39 -0.45 2.92
CA LYS A 169 12.97 -0.93 1.66
C LYS A 169 12.72 0.07 0.53
N PRO A 170 13.66 0.25 -0.41
CA PRO A 170 13.41 1.02 -1.62
C PRO A 170 12.28 0.40 -2.44
N ALA A 171 11.43 1.25 -3.03
CA ALA A 171 10.34 0.85 -3.92
C ALA A 171 9.44 -0.26 -3.32
N CYS A 172 9.21 -0.21 -2.01
CA CYS A 172 8.43 -1.21 -1.29
C CYS A 172 6.93 -1.20 -1.64
N ASN A 173 6.44 -0.11 -2.25
CA ASN A 173 5.05 0.12 -2.57
C ASN A 173 4.65 -0.49 -3.91
N ALA A 174 5.04 -1.75 -4.17
CA ALA A 174 4.67 -2.47 -5.38
C ALA A 174 3.21 -2.98 -5.33
N ASP A 175 2.66 -3.35 -6.47
CA ASP A 175 1.31 -3.93 -6.59
C ASP A 175 1.16 -5.19 -5.75
N SER A 176 2.17 -6.07 -5.80
CA SER A 176 2.21 -7.29 -4.98
C SER A 176 2.17 -7.01 -3.48
N PHE A 177 2.75 -5.88 -3.05
CA PHE A 177 2.63 -5.43 -1.67
C PHE A 177 1.20 -5.01 -1.36
N PHE A 178 0.53 -4.26 -2.23
CA PHE A 178 -0.87 -3.84 -1.99
C PHE A 178 -1.81 -5.04 -1.92
N GLU A 179 -1.70 -5.97 -2.87
CA GLU A 179 -2.59 -7.14 -2.95
C GLU A 179 -2.38 -8.11 -1.78
N SER A 180 -1.19 -8.11 -1.16
CA SER A 180 -0.95 -8.88 0.06
C SER A 180 -1.54 -8.25 1.32
N GLN A 181 -2.09 -7.03 1.26
CA GLN A 181 -2.58 -6.33 2.45
C GLN A 181 -3.98 -6.79 2.86
N LEU A 182 -4.19 -6.85 4.18
CA LEU A 182 -5.49 -7.15 4.76
C LEU A 182 -6.37 -5.89 4.81
N PHE A 183 -7.30 -5.77 3.87
CA PHE A 183 -8.44 -4.85 3.97
C PHE A 183 -9.69 -5.59 4.44
N CYS A 184 -10.50 -4.97 5.29
CA CYS A 184 -11.73 -5.56 5.81
C CYS A 184 -12.96 -4.84 5.24
N TRP A 185 -14.11 -5.49 5.19
CA TRP A 185 -15.38 -4.77 5.09
C TRP A 185 -15.62 -3.94 6.34
N GLU A 186 -16.13 -2.73 6.17
CA GLU A 186 -16.51 -1.81 7.22
C GLU A 186 -18.00 -1.47 7.09
N LYS A 187 -18.74 -1.73 8.16
CA LYS A 187 -20.17 -1.46 8.28
C LYS A 187 -20.50 -1.18 9.74
N GLY A 188 -21.11 -0.03 10.01
CA GLY A 188 -21.70 0.24 11.33
C GLY A 188 -23.12 -0.32 11.42
N SER A 189 -23.64 -0.49 12.63
CA SER A 189 -24.95 -1.10 12.86
C SER A 189 -26.12 -0.34 12.24
N ASN A 190 -25.99 0.98 12.09
CA ASN A 190 -27.01 1.85 11.46
C ASN A 190 -26.82 2.03 9.95
N HIS A 191 -25.84 1.36 9.34
CA HIS A 191 -25.60 1.46 7.90
C HIS A 191 -26.19 0.24 7.20
N TRP A 192 -26.82 0.47 6.04
CA TRP A 192 -27.39 -0.61 5.23
C TRP A 192 -26.31 -1.37 4.45
N THR A 193 -25.34 -0.65 3.88
CA THR A 193 -24.33 -1.18 2.98
C THR A 193 -22.95 -1.22 3.62
N ALA A 194 -22.22 -2.29 3.34
CA ALA A 194 -20.81 -2.41 3.71
C ALA A 194 -19.94 -1.67 2.71
N THR A 195 -18.84 -1.09 3.18
CA THR A 195 -17.83 -0.45 2.33
C THR A 195 -16.48 -1.13 2.51
N LYS A 196 -15.64 -1.13 1.47
CA LYS A 196 -14.26 -1.62 1.61
C LYS A 196 -13.51 -0.69 2.56
N GLY A 197 -12.86 -1.25 3.57
CA GLY A 197 -12.02 -0.51 4.50
C GLY A 197 -10.89 0.20 3.76
N LYS A 198 -10.68 1.48 4.09
CA LYS A 198 -9.81 2.39 3.33
C LYS A 198 -8.34 2.30 3.72
N ARG A 199 -8.03 1.62 4.82
CA ARG A 199 -6.67 1.44 5.34
C ARG A 199 -6.44 -0.02 5.70
N VAL A 200 -5.18 -0.42 5.63
CA VAL A 200 -4.72 -1.76 6.01
C VAL A 200 -5.09 -2.06 7.47
N CYS A 201 -5.71 -3.20 7.70
CA CYS A 201 -6.04 -3.68 9.03
C CYS A 201 -4.78 -4.21 9.75
N LYS A 202 -4.08 -3.30 10.43
CA LYS A 202 -2.84 -3.62 11.18
C LYS A 202 -3.03 -4.64 12.31
N LYS A 203 -4.27 -4.87 12.76
CA LYS A 203 -4.59 -5.88 13.78
C LYS A 203 -4.51 -7.32 13.25
N GLY A 204 -4.46 -7.52 11.93
CA GLY A 204 -4.28 -8.84 11.29
C GLY A 204 -5.53 -9.72 11.22
N PHE A 205 -6.69 -9.20 11.65
CA PHE A 205 -7.97 -9.92 11.61
C PHE A 205 -9.09 -8.97 11.22
N CYS A 206 -10.03 -9.45 10.43
CA CYS A 206 -11.32 -8.82 10.20
C CYS A 206 -12.38 -9.52 11.03
N PHE A 207 -13.41 -8.79 11.44
CA PHE A 207 -14.55 -9.36 12.16
C PHE A 207 -15.87 -8.99 11.49
N VAL A 208 -16.86 -9.84 11.69
CA VAL A 208 -18.28 -9.58 11.44
C VAL A 208 -19.08 -10.06 12.65
N GLY A 209 -20.10 -9.33 13.06
CA GLY A 209 -20.96 -9.73 14.18
C GLY A 209 -22.19 -8.86 14.31
N ILE A 210 -23.06 -9.20 15.26
CA ILE A 210 -24.30 -8.48 15.51
C ILE A 210 -24.13 -7.58 16.75
N ASN A 211 -24.53 -6.31 16.66
CA ASN A 211 -24.56 -5.40 17.80
C ASN A 211 -25.65 -5.84 18.79
N LYS A 212 -25.27 -6.05 20.06
CA LYS A 212 -26.20 -6.45 21.13
C LYS A 212 -27.34 -5.46 21.35
N LYS A 213 -27.09 -4.16 21.21
CA LYS A 213 -28.06 -3.09 21.50
C LYS A 213 -28.86 -2.69 20.28
N GLU A 214 -28.14 -2.36 19.20
CA GLU A 214 -28.75 -1.83 17.97
C GLU A 214 -29.31 -2.94 17.07
N LYS A 215 -28.99 -4.21 17.37
CA LYS A 215 -29.45 -5.37 16.62
C LYS A 215 -29.14 -5.26 15.12
N GLY A 216 -28.03 -4.59 14.79
CA GLY A 216 -27.53 -4.42 13.42
C GLY A 216 -26.22 -5.17 13.19
N LEU A 217 -25.96 -5.55 11.95
CA LEU A 217 -24.72 -6.21 11.53
C LEU A 217 -23.57 -5.19 11.48
N ILE A 218 -22.45 -5.53 12.12
CA ILE A 218 -21.22 -4.73 12.18
C ILE A 218 -20.08 -5.50 11.55
N GLN A 219 -19.28 -4.81 10.73
CA GLN A 219 -18.07 -5.34 10.11
C GLN A 219 -16.90 -4.37 10.35
N GLY A 220 -15.70 -4.89 10.51
CA GLY A 220 -14.51 -4.04 10.53
C GLY A 220 -13.21 -4.77 10.81
N CYS A 221 -12.17 -3.96 11.08
CA CYS A 221 -10.85 -4.43 11.50
C CYS A 221 -10.80 -4.77 13.00
N GLY A 222 -10.14 -5.87 13.34
CA GLY A 222 -9.89 -6.37 14.68
C GLY A 222 -10.48 -7.75 14.94
N LYS A 223 -10.46 -8.15 16.23
CA LYS A 223 -11.01 -9.42 16.68
C LYS A 223 -12.33 -9.21 17.43
N CYS A 224 -13.20 -10.21 17.38
CA CYS A 224 -14.42 -10.28 18.17
C CYS A 224 -14.16 -10.18 19.68
N LYS A 225 -13.10 -10.81 20.17
CA LYS A 225 -12.75 -10.83 21.61
C LYS A 225 -12.51 -9.42 22.17
N ASP A 226 -12.09 -8.48 21.33
CA ASP A 226 -11.84 -7.09 21.72
C ASP A 226 -13.16 -6.29 21.85
N ARG A 227 -14.31 -6.88 21.54
CA ARG A 227 -15.61 -6.19 21.42
C ARG A 227 -16.70 -6.86 22.24
N GLN A 228 -16.92 -6.36 23.45
CA GLN A 228 -17.91 -6.91 24.39
C GLN A 228 -19.38 -6.74 23.93
N ASN A 229 -19.65 -5.80 23.01
CA ASN A 229 -21.00 -5.47 22.54
C ASN A 229 -21.46 -6.30 21.32
N LEU A 230 -20.73 -7.35 20.93
CA LEU A 230 -21.09 -8.19 19.79
C LEU A 230 -21.63 -9.56 20.23
N THR A 231 -22.64 -10.06 19.53
CA THR A 231 -23.08 -11.46 19.52
C THR A 231 -22.86 -12.06 18.13
N LYS A 232 -22.88 -13.41 18.03
CA LYS A 232 -22.69 -14.14 16.77
C LYS A 232 -21.52 -13.57 15.97
N CYS A 233 -20.35 -13.49 16.58
CA CYS A 233 -19.21 -12.82 15.98
C CYS A 233 -18.22 -13.83 15.42
N SER A 234 -17.73 -13.58 14.22
CA SER A 234 -16.75 -14.42 13.51
C SER A 234 -15.53 -13.60 13.11
N ASN A 235 -14.35 -14.23 13.19
CA ASN A 235 -13.08 -13.63 12.77
C ASN A 235 -12.57 -14.31 11.50
N CYS A 236 -11.83 -13.57 10.68
CA CYS A 236 -11.14 -14.13 9.54
C CYS A 236 -9.90 -13.29 9.19
N SER A 237 -8.99 -13.84 8.36
CA SER A 237 -7.66 -13.25 8.10
C SER A 237 -7.34 -13.08 6.61
N ARG A 238 -8.34 -13.21 5.72
CA ARG A 238 -8.18 -12.96 4.28
C ARG A 238 -8.75 -11.58 3.92
N PRO A 239 -8.27 -10.90 2.87
CA PRO A 239 -8.87 -9.64 2.43
C PRO A 239 -10.38 -9.79 2.20
N LEU A 240 -11.16 -8.86 2.74
CA LEU A 240 -12.61 -8.75 2.56
C LEU A 240 -13.40 -10.02 2.94
N CYS A 241 -12.85 -10.83 3.85
CA CYS A 241 -13.41 -12.12 4.25
C CYS A 241 -14.61 -12.02 5.20
N ASN A 242 -14.77 -10.88 5.88
CA ASN A 242 -15.74 -10.70 6.96
C ASN A 242 -17.13 -10.40 6.42
N THR A 243 -17.63 -11.24 5.52
CA THR A 243 -18.99 -11.15 4.97
C THR A 243 -20.01 -11.78 5.92
N GLU A 244 -21.28 -11.48 5.72
CA GLU A 244 -22.38 -12.07 6.51
C GLU A 244 -22.40 -13.60 6.44
N ALA A 245 -21.95 -14.19 5.34
CA ALA A 245 -21.81 -15.64 5.18
C ALA A 245 -20.80 -16.29 6.15
N ALA A 246 -19.93 -15.50 6.80
CA ALA A 246 -19.03 -15.99 7.84
C ALA A 246 -19.74 -16.18 9.20
N LEU A 247 -21.00 -15.74 9.33
CA LEU A 247 -21.83 -15.96 10.51
C LEU A 247 -22.54 -17.32 10.44
N PRO A 248 -22.96 -17.87 11.61
CA PRO A 248 -23.84 -19.03 11.63
C PRO A 248 -25.07 -18.79 10.75
N PRO A 249 -25.55 -19.82 10.04
CA PRO A 249 -26.70 -19.67 9.16
C PRO A 249 -27.90 -19.16 9.96
N PRO A 250 -28.69 -18.25 9.37
CA PRO A 250 -29.88 -17.73 10.03
C PRO A 250 -30.91 -18.84 10.21
N ILE A 251 -31.72 -18.71 11.26
CA ILE A 251 -32.85 -19.61 11.49
C ILE A 251 -33.89 -19.46 10.37
N LYS A 252 -34.63 -20.54 10.11
CA LYS A 252 -35.80 -20.54 9.24
C LYS A 252 -37.04 -20.72 10.10
N CYS A 253 -38.05 -19.88 9.88
CA CYS A 253 -39.32 -19.96 10.58
C CYS A 253 -40.45 -20.22 9.59
N HIS A 254 -41.52 -20.84 10.08
CA HIS A 254 -42.78 -20.94 9.35
C HIS A 254 -43.54 -19.62 9.47
N PHE A 255 -44.06 -19.15 8.35
CA PHE A 255 -44.95 -18.01 8.24
C PHE A 255 -46.26 -18.49 7.64
N LEU A 256 -47.37 -17.93 8.10
CA LEU A 256 -48.67 -18.09 7.45
C LEU A 256 -48.80 -16.98 6.40
N ASP A 257 -49.29 -17.33 5.23
CA ASP A 257 -49.68 -16.34 4.23
C ASP A 257 -51.16 -15.99 4.44
N ASP A 258 -51.41 -14.78 4.92
CA ASP A 258 -52.76 -14.31 5.26
C ASP A 258 -53.62 -14.05 3.99
N ASN A 259 -53.01 -14.09 2.79
CA ASN A 259 -53.69 -13.81 1.53
C ASN A 259 -54.28 -15.07 0.85
N LEU A 260 -54.04 -16.27 1.38
CA LEU A 260 -54.49 -17.53 0.77
C LEU A 260 -55.21 -18.40 1.81
N GLN A 261 -56.47 -18.73 1.57
CA GLN A 261 -57.19 -19.76 2.33
C GLN A 261 -57.32 -21.07 1.52
N PRO A 262 -57.03 -22.24 2.11
CA PRO A 262 -56.51 -22.43 3.48
C PRO A 262 -55.07 -21.91 3.62
N TYR A 263 -54.75 -21.36 4.80
CA TYR A 263 -53.46 -20.74 5.10
C TYR A 263 -52.30 -21.64 4.69
N ILE A 264 -51.47 -21.15 3.76
CA ILE A 264 -50.31 -21.89 3.28
C ILE A 264 -49.13 -21.61 4.21
N LYS A 265 -48.50 -22.68 4.72
CA LYS A 265 -47.24 -22.59 5.46
C LYS A 265 -46.10 -22.30 4.49
N ILE A 266 -45.48 -21.15 4.63
CA ILE A 266 -44.28 -20.77 3.87
C ILE A 266 -43.06 -20.69 4.80
N ASN A 267 -41.93 -21.21 4.33
CA ASN A 267 -40.66 -21.10 5.06
C ASN A 267 -40.00 -19.76 4.72
N LYS A 268 -39.76 -18.90 5.71
CA LYS A 268 -38.91 -17.72 5.52
C LYS A 268 -37.65 -17.80 6.36
N THR A 269 -36.56 -17.35 5.77
CA THR A 269 -35.28 -17.19 6.44
C THR A 269 -35.29 -15.89 7.24
N CYS A 270 -35.00 -15.94 8.53
CA CYS A 270 -34.91 -14.76 9.37
C CYS A 270 -33.58 -14.02 9.16
N HIS A 271 -33.51 -12.78 9.61
CA HIS A 271 -32.22 -12.07 9.68
C HIS A 271 -31.31 -12.70 10.75
N HIS A 272 -29.98 -12.63 10.56
CA HIS A 272 -28.98 -13.20 11.49
C HIS A 272 -29.06 -12.68 12.94
N VAL A 273 -29.84 -11.63 13.17
CA VAL A 273 -30.09 -11.02 14.49
C VAL A 273 -30.99 -11.91 15.35
N TYR A 274 -31.89 -12.68 14.74
CA TYR A 274 -32.88 -13.48 15.47
C TYR A 274 -32.34 -14.87 15.79
N ASP A 275 -32.72 -15.39 16.96
CA ASP A 275 -32.29 -16.69 17.49
C ASP A 275 -33.44 -17.69 17.68
N SER A 276 -34.68 -17.24 17.57
CA SER A 276 -35.85 -18.09 17.76
C SER A 276 -37.03 -17.67 16.88
N CYS A 277 -37.87 -18.65 16.55
CA CYS A 277 -39.22 -18.43 16.04
C CYS A 277 -40.19 -18.34 17.23
N TYR A 278 -41.32 -17.65 17.06
CA TYR A 278 -42.40 -17.65 18.04
C TYR A 278 -43.75 -17.78 17.33
N ILE A 279 -44.77 -18.17 18.09
CA ILE A 279 -46.17 -18.19 17.70
C ILE A 279 -46.91 -17.40 18.78
N ALA A 280 -47.73 -16.45 18.37
CA ALA A 280 -48.61 -15.69 19.27
C ALA A 280 -50.05 -15.86 18.82
N ARG A 281 -50.99 -15.78 19.78
CA ARG A 281 -52.41 -15.62 19.49
C ARG A 281 -52.78 -14.16 19.72
N ASP A 282 -53.55 -13.62 18.80
CA ASP A 282 -54.25 -12.34 18.97
C ASP A 282 -55.22 -12.43 20.16
N VAL A 283 -55.53 -11.28 20.79
CA VAL A 283 -56.53 -11.14 21.86
C VAL A 283 -57.93 -11.66 21.45
N LEU A 284 -58.20 -11.71 20.14
CA LEU A 284 -59.44 -12.22 19.52
C LEU A 284 -59.39 -13.71 19.19
N GLY A 285 -58.30 -14.43 19.50
CA GLY A 285 -58.16 -15.85 19.19
C GLY A 285 -57.76 -16.17 17.75
N GLU A 286 -57.52 -15.15 16.92
CA GLU A 286 -56.96 -15.30 15.58
C GLU A 286 -55.45 -15.56 15.62
N LEU A 287 -54.98 -16.45 14.74
CA LEU A 287 -53.60 -16.93 14.68
C LEU A 287 -52.73 -15.97 13.85
N ASN A 288 -52.46 -14.78 14.38
CA ASN A 288 -51.57 -13.82 13.74
C ASN A 288 -50.10 -14.12 14.08
N THR A 289 -49.30 -14.49 13.09
CA THR A 289 -47.84 -14.67 13.23
C THR A 289 -47.14 -13.59 12.43
N ILE A 290 -46.19 -12.80 12.98
CA ILE A 290 -45.01 -12.21 12.28
C ILE A 290 -44.13 -11.29 13.19
N VAL A 291 -42.81 -11.52 13.06
CA VAL A 291 -41.54 -10.83 13.50
C VAL A 291 -40.85 -11.30 14.79
N GLY A 292 -39.78 -12.08 14.59
CA GLY A 292 -39.02 -12.83 15.59
C GLY A 292 -38.68 -12.09 16.89
N ASN A 293 -38.65 -12.84 17.99
CA ASN A 293 -38.24 -12.31 19.28
C ASN A 293 -36.77 -11.91 19.26
N VAL A 294 -36.55 -10.69 19.73
CA VAL A 294 -35.24 -10.14 20.07
C VAL A 294 -35.02 -10.41 21.55
N LEU A 295 -34.18 -11.39 21.89
CA LEU A 295 -33.60 -11.47 23.24
C LEU A 295 -32.47 -10.45 23.36
#